data_AF-A0A7V2TYZ7-F1
#
_entry.id   AF-A0A7V2TYZ7-F1
#
_cell.length_a   1.000
_cell.length_b   1.000
_cell.length_c   1.000
_cell.angle_alpha   90.00
_cell.angle_beta   90.00
_cell.angle_gamma   90.00
#
_symmetry.space_group_name_H-M   'P 1'
#
loop_
_entity.id
_entity.type
_entity.pdbx_description
1 polymer ?
#
loop_
_entity_poly.entity_id
_entity_poly.type
_entity_poly.pdbx_seq_one_letter_code
_entity_poly.pdbx_strand_id
1 'polypeptide(L)'
;EMFKVKDPFNVTRLTQAVVSAALDDQDYFWKNISRVVEVREWFAKEAAALGYRILPSRGNFVFPRPPQPGRGIRFYQALFERGVLTRHYDEEGLRDGVRMTIGTREDMEKTLQVMKDILRVL
;
A
#
# COMPACT_ATOMS: atom_id res chain seq x y z
N GLU A 1 -4.85 27.25 -20.95
CA GLU A 1 -5.52 27.67 -19.70
C GLU A 1 -4.84 27.24 -18.38
N MET A 2 -4.24 26.05 -18.22
CA MET A 2 -3.57 25.63 -16.96
C MET A 2 -2.51 26.62 -16.44
N PHE A 3 -1.70 27.20 -17.33
CA PHE A 3 -0.67 28.17 -16.98
C PHE A 3 -1.20 29.51 -16.45
N LYS A 4 -2.50 29.80 -16.63
CA LYS A 4 -3.16 31.01 -16.12
C LYS A 4 -3.77 30.80 -14.73
N VAL A 5 -3.96 29.55 -14.31
CA VAL A 5 -4.62 29.19 -13.05
C VAL A 5 -3.59 28.81 -11.98
N LYS A 6 -2.48 28.18 -12.38
CA LYS A 6 -1.43 27.81 -11.41
C LYS A 6 -0.78 29.06 -10.82
N ASP A 7 -0.42 29.00 -9.54
CA ASP A 7 0.41 30.03 -8.93
C ASP A 7 1.76 30.14 -9.69
N PRO A 8 2.26 31.37 -9.94
CA PRO A 8 3.52 31.58 -10.66
C PRO A 8 4.72 30.88 -10.00
N PHE A 9 4.76 30.81 -8.66
CA PHE A 9 5.87 30.28 -7.86
C PHE A 9 5.45 29.09 -7.01
N ASN A 10 4.74 28.14 -7.62
CA ASN A 10 4.19 26.96 -6.95
C ASN A 10 5.19 25.84 -6.64
N VAL A 11 6.47 25.99 -6.97
CA VAL A 11 7.53 24.99 -6.73
C VAL A 11 8.80 25.67 -6.22
N THR A 12 9.27 25.25 -5.04
CA THR A 12 10.47 25.82 -4.41
C THR A 12 11.74 25.50 -5.19
N ARG A 13 12.78 26.32 -5.05
CA ARG A 13 14.09 26.09 -5.69
C ARG A 13 14.70 24.72 -5.34
N LEU A 14 14.57 24.30 -4.08
CA LEU A 14 15.09 23.00 -3.63
C LEU A 14 14.32 21.85 -4.28
N THR A 15 12.99 21.93 -4.36
CA THR A 15 12.15 20.92 -5.01
C THR A 15 12.51 20.79 -6.49
N GLN A 16 12.74 21.91 -7.20
CA GLN A 16 13.14 21.89 -8.61
C GLN A 16 14.48 21.14 -8.80
N ALA A 17 15.47 21.40 -7.95
CA ALA A 17 16.77 20.71 -8.01
C ALA A 17 16.65 19.20 -7.75
N VAL A 18 15.88 18.81 -6.72
CA VAL A 18 15.67 17.39 -6.36
C VAL A 18 14.91 16.65 -7.46
N VAL A 19 13.86 17.26 -8.03
CA VAL A 19 13.09 16.64 -9.11
C VAL A 19 13.96 16.47 -10.36
N SER A 20 14.79 17.45 -10.71
CA SER A 20 15.72 17.30 -11.85
C SER A 20 16.62 16.09 -11.67
N ALA A 21 17.29 15.97 -10.52
CA ALA A 21 18.15 14.82 -10.24
C ALA A 21 17.39 13.49 -10.22
N ALA A 22 16.18 13.47 -9.66
CA ALA A 22 15.33 12.27 -9.63
C ALA A 22 14.82 11.85 -11.02
N LEU A 23 14.61 12.81 -11.94
CA LEU A 23 14.23 12.53 -13.33
C LEU A 23 15.42 12.02 -14.16
N ASP A 24 16.64 12.44 -13.83
CA ASP A 24 17.84 11.98 -14.52
C ASP A 24 18.24 10.55 -14.11
N ASP A 25 17.97 10.15 -12.85
CA ASP A 25 18.31 8.80 -12.33
C ASP A 25 17.24 7.75 -12.67
N GLN A 26 17.15 7.41 -13.95
CA GLN A 26 16.21 6.40 -14.46
C GLN A 26 16.52 4.99 -13.93
N ASP A 27 17.79 4.65 -13.71
CA ASP A 27 18.18 3.33 -13.21
C ASP A 27 17.64 3.09 -11.80
N TYR A 28 17.78 4.08 -10.91
CA TYR A 28 17.20 4.02 -9.58
C TYR A 28 15.66 3.94 -9.60
N PHE A 29 15.03 4.68 -10.51
CA PHE A 29 13.58 4.64 -10.69
C PHE A 29 13.09 3.23 -11.08
N TRP A 30 13.66 2.63 -12.11
CA TRP A 30 13.29 1.29 -12.56
C TRP A 30 13.59 0.21 -11.52
N LYS A 31 14.73 0.31 -10.82
CA LYS A 31 15.07 -0.60 -9.72
C LYS A 31 14.03 -0.54 -8.59
N ASN A 32 13.55 0.65 -8.23
CA ASN A 32 12.51 0.79 -7.22
C ASN A 32 11.15 0.24 -7.67
N ILE A 33 10.76 0.48 -8.92
CA ILE A 33 9.53 -0.11 -9.48
C ILE A 33 9.60 -1.63 -9.39
N SER A 34 10.67 -2.25 -9.88
CA SER A 34 10.83 -3.70 -9.87
C SER A 34 10.74 -4.27 -8.45
N ARG A 35 11.40 -3.62 -7.48
CA ARG A 35 11.33 -4.02 -6.06
C ARG A 35 9.90 -3.95 -5.51
N VAL A 36 9.17 -2.87 -5.78
CA VAL A 36 7.78 -2.73 -5.32
C VAL A 36 6.88 -3.79 -5.97
N VAL A 37 7.06 -4.06 -7.26
CA VAL A 37 6.29 -5.08 -8.00
C VAL A 37 6.55 -6.47 -7.43
N GLU A 38 7.82 -6.84 -7.22
CA GLU A 38 8.22 -8.13 -6.67
C GLU A 38 7.61 -8.36 -5.28
N VAL A 39 7.76 -7.39 -4.37
CA VAL A 39 7.22 -7.51 -3.01
C VAL A 39 5.70 -7.54 -3.02
N ARG A 40 5.04 -6.74 -3.89
CA ARG A 40 3.59 -6.74 -4.05
C ARG A 40 3.06 -8.11 -4.49
N GLU A 41 3.68 -8.70 -5.50
CA GLU A 41 3.25 -9.97 -6.07
C GLU A 41 3.47 -11.12 -5.09
N TRP A 42 4.63 -11.14 -4.43
CA TRP A 42 4.88 -12.09 -3.35
C TRP A 42 3.85 -11.94 -2.22
N PHE A 43 3.66 -10.72 -1.70
CA PHE A 43 2.74 -10.50 -0.57
C PHE A 43 1.31 -10.87 -0.93
N ALA A 44 0.86 -10.52 -2.14
CA ALA A 44 -0.47 -10.90 -2.63
C ALA A 44 -0.66 -12.42 -2.67
N LYS A 45 0.35 -13.16 -3.14
CA LYS A 45 0.34 -14.62 -3.18
C LYS A 45 0.28 -15.22 -1.77
N GLU A 46 1.13 -14.77 -0.86
CA GLU A 46 1.18 -15.31 0.50
C GLU A 46 -0.09 -14.98 1.30
N ALA A 47 -0.59 -13.75 1.20
CA ALA A 47 -1.84 -13.37 1.86
C ALA A 47 -3.04 -14.15 1.30
N ALA A 48 -3.07 -14.41 -0.01
CA ALA A 48 -4.08 -15.27 -0.62
C ALA A 48 -3.99 -16.72 -0.11
N ALA A 49 -2.78 -17.25 0.10
CA ALA A 49 -2.59 -18.58 0.68
C ALA A 49 -3.09 -18.68 2.13
N LEU A 50 -3.14 -17.56 2.87
CA LEU A 50 -3.77 -17.47 4.20
C LEU A 50 -5.30 -17.30 4.15
N GLY A 51 -5.91 -17.25 2.95
CA GLY A 51 -7.35 -17.13 2.75
C GLY A 51 -7.88 -15.70 2.60
N TYR A 52 -7.01 -14.68 2.59
CA TYR A 52 -7.45 -13.31 2.29
C TYR A 52 -7.80 -13.18 0.81
N ARG A 53 -8.86 -12.42 0.51
CA ARG A 53 -9.17 -12.04 -0.88
C ARG A 53 -8.33 -10.82 -1.24
N ILE A 54 -7.45 -10.97 -2.24
CA ILE A 54 -6.59 -9.89 -2.73
C ILE A 54 -7.02 -9.50 -4.15
N LEU A 55 -7.25 -8.21 -4.39
CA LEU A 55 -7.48 -7.70 -5.74
C LEU A 55 -6.14 -7.51 -6.47
N PRO A 56 -6.04 -7.87 -7.77
CA PRO A 56 -4.86 -7.56 -8.58
C PRO A 56 -4.59 -6.06 -8.57
N SER A 57 -3.36 -5.68 -8.25
CA SER A 57 -2.95 -4.27 -8.17
C SER A 57 -1.84 -3.97 -9.17
N ARG A 58 -1.91 -2.77 -9.76
CA ARG A 58 -0.85 -2.18 -10.60
C ARG A 58 -0.15 -1.00 -9.93
N GLY A 59 -0.57 -0.63 -8.71
CA GLY A 59 0.06 0.43 -7.92
C GLY A 59 1.09 -0.09 -6.91
N ASN A 60 1.47 0.76 -5.96
CA ASN A 60 2.34 0.45 -4.82
C ASN A 60 1.56 0.03 -3.57
N PHE A 61 0.36 -0.52 -3.73
CA PHE A 61 -0.51 -0.93 -2.64
C PHE A 61 -1.30 -2.19 -3.02
N VAL A 62 -1.89 -2.85 -2.03
CA VAL A 62 -2.84 -3.97 -2.18
C VAL A 62 -4.10 -3.69 -1.37
N PHE A 63 -5.16 -4.44 -1.67
CA PHE A 63 -6.44 -4.34 -0.96
C PHE A 63 -6.87 -5.70 -0.38
N PRO A 64 -6.27 -6.15 0.73
CA PRO A 64 -6.68 -7.38 1.40
C PRO A 64 -8.06 -7.25 2.03
N ARG A 65 -8.91 -8.26 1.79
CA ARG A 65 -10.15 -8.49 2.52
C ARG A 65 -10.05 -9.77 3.34
N PRO A 66 -10.44 -9.76 4.63
CA PRO A 66 -10.43 -10.97 5.45
C PRO A 66 -11.34 -12.06 4.86
N PRO A 67 -11.10 -13.35 5.17
CA PRO A 67 -11.90 -14.44 4.64
C PRO A 67 -13.40 -14.26 4.95
N GLN A 68 -13.72 -13.91 6.20
CA GLN A 68 -15.08 -13.61 6.63
C GLN A 68 -15.48 -12.18 6.22
N PRO A 69 -16.56 -12.00 5.42
CA PRO A 69 -17.07 -10.68 5.06
C PRO A 69 -17.60 -9.90 6.27
N GLY A 70 -17.64 -8.58 6.15
CA GLY A 70 -18.15 -7.66 7.18
C GLY A 70 -17.15 -7.36 8.30
N ARG A 71 -15.88 -7.77 8.14
CA ARG A 71 -14.84 -7.64 9.18
C ARG A 71 -13.82 -6.53 8.90
N GLY A 72 -13.97 -5.76 7.82
CA GLY A 72 -12.96 -4.77 7.41
C GLY A 72 -12.52 -3.77 8.48
N ILE A 73 -13.45 -3.23 9.28
CA ILE A 73 -13.11 -2.31 10.39
C ILE A 73 -12.36 -3.02 11.52
N ARG A 74 -12.78 -4.24 11.90
CA ARG A 74 -12.08 -5.04 12.92
C ARG A 74 -10.69 -5.47 12.44
N PHE A 75 -10.57 -5.79 11.15
CA PHE A 75 -9.30 -6.10 10.51
C PHE A 75 -8.34 -4.91 10.58
N TYR A 76 -8.82 -3.70 10.25
CA TYR A 76 -8.05 -2.48 10.42
C TYR A 76 -7.62 -2.24 11.88
N GLN A 77 -8.54 -2.35 12.83
CA GLN A 77 -8.25 -2.15 14.25
C GLN A 77 -7.21 -3.15 14.77
N ALA A 78 -7.36 -4.43 14.43
CA ALA A 78 -6.44 -5.48 14.85
C ALA A 78 -5.01 -5.31 14.27
N LEU A 79 -4.91 -4.79 13.03
CA LEU A 79 -3.64 -4.40 12.42
C LEU A 79 -3.02 -3.20 13.16
N PHE A 80 -3.83 -2.16 13.42
CA PHE A 80 -3.39 -0.93 14.08
C PHE A 80 -2.86 -1.20 15.50
N GLU A 81 -3.55 -2.02 16.29
CA GLU A 81 -3.12 -2.44 17.63
C GLU A 81 -1.78 -3.20 17.62
N ARG A 82 -1.39 -3.77 16.49
CA ARG A 82 -0.12 -4.50 16.29
C ARG A 82 0.93 -3.66 15.56
N GLY A 83 0.72 -2.35 15.46
CA GLY A 83 1.66 -1.40 14.87
C GLY A 83 1.65 -1.38 13.33
N VAL A 84 0.67 -2.00 12.68
CA VAL A 84 0.52 -1.97 11.22
C VAL A 84 -0.55 -0.95 10.84
N LEU A 85 -0.11 0.26 10.44
CA LEU A 85 -1.01 1.30 9.99
C LEU A 85 -1.40 1.11 8.52
N THR A 86 -2.68 0.85 8.27
CA THR A 86 -3.28 0.81 6.93
C THR A 86 -4.36 1.88 6.76
N ARG A 87 -5.06 1.89 5.62
CA ARG A 87 -6.22 2.78 5.42
C ARG A 87 -7.50 1.96 5.24
N HIS A 88 -8.47 2.17 6.12
CA HIS A 88 -9.86 1.69 5.95
C HIS A 88 -10.73 2.79 5.34
N TYR A 89 -11.78 2.40 4.62
CA TYR A 89 -12.78 3.29 4.03
C TYR A 89 -14.17 2.79 4.41
N ASP A 90 -15.01 3.64 4.99
CA ASP A 90 -16.40 3.29 5.35
C ASP A 90 -17.36 3.58 4.19
N GLU A 91 -17.02 3.08 3.01
CA GLU A 91 -17.77 3.26 1.77
C GLU A 91 -18.25 1.91 1.25
N GLU A 92 -19.40 1.88 0.58
CA GLU A 92 -19.87 0.68 -0.10
C GLU A 92 -18.82 0.17 -1.11
N GLY A 93 -18.62 -1.14 -1.18
CA GLY A 93 -17.57 -1.77 -2.01
C GLY A 93 -16.15 -1.75 -1.41
N LEU A 94 -15.86 -0.84 -0.47
CA LEU A 94 -14.53 -0.72 0.17
C LEU A 94 -14.51 -1.10 1.66
N ARG A 95 -15.66 -1.05 2.35
CA ARG A 95 -15.76 -1.31 3.80
C ARG A 95 -15.26 -2.67 4.28
N ASP A 96 -15.16 -3.66 3.40
CA ASP A 96 -14.76 -5.04 3.71
C ASP A 96 -13.25 -5.30 3.59
N GLY A 97 -12.41 -4.27 3.64
CA GLY A 97 -10.96 -4.47 3.56
C GLY A 97 -10.19 -3.21 3.92
N VAL A 98 -8.88 -3.25 3.68
CA VAL A 98 -7.99 -2.10 3.89
C VAL A 98 -7.09 -1.89 2.68
N ARG A 99 -6.76 -0.64 2.37
CA ARG A 99 -5.68 -0.31 1.44
C ARG A 99 -4.37 -0.31 2.23
N MET A 100 -3.46 -1.19 1.83
CA MET A 100 -2.15 -1.37 2.46
C MET A 100 -1.05 -1.03 1.45
N THR A 101 -0.20 -0.07 1.79
CA THR A 101 0.96 0.30 0.97
C THR A 101 2.02 -0.80 1.05
N ILE A 102 2.68 -1.09 -0.06
CA ILE A 102 3.80 -2.02 -0.10
C ILE A 102 5.05 -1.31 0.42
N GLY A 103 5.55 -1.80 1.56
CA GLY A 103 6.80 -1.34 2.17
C GLY A 103 8.01 -2.15 1.71
N THR A 104 9.01 -2.24 2.58
CA THR A 104 10.14 -3.15 2.37
C THR A 104 9.70 -4.61 2.46
N ARG A 105 10.53 -5.54 1.97
CA ARG A 105 10.23 -6.97 2.07
C ARG A 105 10.05 -7.39 3.53
N GLU A 106 10.92 -6.90 4.40
CA GLU A 106 10.92 -7.19 5.83
C GLU A 106 9.66 -6.66 6.51
N ASP A 107 9.20 -5.45 6.16
CA ASP A 107 7.96 -4.88 6.70
C ASP A 107 6.74 -5.68 6.26
N MET A 108 6.73 -6.14 5.00
CA MET A 108 5.63 -6.94 4.46
C MET A 108 5.61 -8.35 5.05
N GLU A 109 6.76 -8.95 5.37
CA GLU A 109 6.87 -10.22 6.10
C GLU A 109 6.33 -10.11 7.53
N LYS A 110 6.70 -9.06 8.27
CA LYS A 110 6.13 -8.78 9.59
C LYS A 110 4.62 -8.57 9.51
N THR A 111 4.17 -7.83 8.50
CA THR A 111 2.73 -7.58 8.27
C THR A 111 1.98 -8.87 7.98
N LEU A 112 2.55 -9.76 7.16
CA LEU A 112 1.96 -11.06 6.85
C LEU A 112 1.85 -11.94 8.11
N GLN A 113 2.87 -11.93 8.96
CA GLN A 113 2.85 -12.64 10.24
C GLN A 113 1.74 -12.08 11.15
N VAL A 114 1.63 -10.76 11.27
CA VAL A 114 0.53 -10.11 12.00
C VAL A 114 -0.83 -10.53 11.43
N MET A 115 -1.00 -10.53 10.11
CA MET A 115 -2.23 -10.97 9.44
C MET A 115 -2.57 -12.42 9.78
N LYS A 116 -1.58 -13.31 9.79
CA LYS A 116 -1.77 -14.72 10.19
C LYS A 116 -2.24 -14.84 11.63
N ASP A 117 -1.69 -14.04 12.55
CA ASP A 117 -2.03 -14.13 13.97
C ASP A 117 -3.43 -13.59 14.27
N ILE A 118 -3.87 -12.55 13.56
CA ILE A 118 -5.20 -11.95 13.79
C ILE A 118 -6.35 -12.77 13.20
N LEU A 119 -6.10 -13.72 12.31
CA LEU A 119 -7.15 -14.63 11.80
C LEU A 119 -7.90 -15.37 12.92
N ARG A 120 -7.27 -15.54 14.09
CA ARG A 120 -7.88 -16.18 15.27
C ARG A 120 -8.89 -15.29 16.00
N VAL A 121 -8.85 -13.98 15.77
CA VAL A 121 -9.65 -12.96 16.48
C VAL A 121 -10.59 -12.17 15.56
N LEU A 122 -10.51 -12.39 14.24
CA LEU A 122 -11.42 -11.85 13.23
C LEU A 122 -12.67 -12.72 13.09
#